data_AF-X1AL65-F1
#
_entry.id   AF-X1AL65-F1
#
_cell.length_a   1.000
_cell.length_b   1.000
_cell.length_c   1.000
_cell.angle_alpha   90.00
_cell.angle_beta   90.00
_cell.angle_gamma   90.00
#
_symmetry.space_group_name_H-M   'P 1'
#
loop_
_entity.id
_entity.type
_entity.pdbx_description
1 polymer ?
#
loop_
_entity_poly.entity_id
_entity_poly.type
_entity_poly.pdbx_seq_one_letter_code
_entity_poly.pdbx_strand_id
1 'polypeptide(L)'
;MHIPQECIYEVEAAMEQWTDKRIIDDVDLTSVLLFLLYVPKVLSQFGTTVKGFTCRQKNGQTLLTVKGWEGETPLVVFVTSGTPVGCMTRFLDLLEDDRLTWSKDRYPWI
;
A
#
# COMPACT_ATOMS: atom_id res chain seq x y z
N MET A 1 -8.62 7.49 10.49
CA MET A 1 -8.01 8.11 9.30
C MET A 1 -9.00 9.13 8.71
N HIS A 2 -8.59 10.37 8.45
CA HIS A 2 -9.42 11.30 7.66
C HIS A 2 -9.05 11.13 6.18
N ILE A 3 -9.70 10.18 5.51
CA ILE A 3 -9.51 9.92 4.08
C ILE A 3 -10.28 10.99 3.30
N PRO A 4 -9.66 11.70 2.34
CA PRO A 4 -10.36 12.65 1.48
C PRO A 4 -11.57 12.01 0.78
N GLN A 5 -12.69 12.74 0.75
CA GLN A 5 -13.96 12.23 0.21
C GLN A 5 -13.85 11.73 -1.24
N GLU A 6 -12.99 12.36 -2.05
CA GLU A 6 -12.69 11.94 -3.42
C GLU A 6 -12.12 10.52 -3.52
N CYS A 7 -11.25 10.13 -2.58
CA CYS A 7 -10.66 8.79 -2.56
C CYS A 7 -11.70 7.76 -2.11
N ILE A 8 -12.57 8.13 -1.18
CA ILE A 8 -13.70 7.28 -0.77
C ILE A 8 -14.61 7.01 -1.98
N TYR A 9 -14.96 8.05 -2.74
CA TYR A 9 -15.78 7.92 -3.94
C TYR A 9 -15.15 7.01 -5.02
N GLU A 10 -13.84 7.17 -5.29
CA GLU A 10 -13.11 6.29 -6.22
C GLU A 10 -13.14 4.83 -5.77
N VAL A 11 -12.99 4.58 -4.46
CA VAL A 11 -13.05 3.23 -3.87
C VAL A 11 -14.46 2.65 -4.00
N GLU A 12 -15.50 3.42 -3.65
CA GLU A 12 -16.90 2.99 -3.76
C GLU A 12 -17.28 2.63 -5.21
N ALA A 13 -16.92 3.48 -6.17
CA ALA A 13 -17.17 3.23 -7.59
C ALA A 13 -16.46 1.96 -8.10
N ALA A 14 -15.24 1.68 -7.62
CA ALA A 14 -14.53 0.45 -7.95
C ALA A 14 -15.17 -0.79 -7.29
N MET A 15 -15.68 -0.66 -6.07
CA MET A 15 -16.40 -1.73 -5.37
C MET A 15 -17.75 -2.06 -6.04
N GLU A 16 -18.49 -1.08 -6.56
CA GLU A 16 -19.75 -1.31 -7.29
C GLU A 16 -19.55 -2.16 -8.55
N GLN A 17 -18.40 -2.04 -9.20
CA GLN A 17 -18.05 -2.84 -10.39
C GLN A 17 -17.57 -4.25 -10.04
N TRP A 18 -17.20 -4.50 -8.78
CA TRP A 18 -16.71 -5.80 -8.33
C TRP A 18 -17.85 -6.73 -7.94
N THR A 19 -18.15 -7.70 -8.81
CA THR A 19 -19.27 -8.64 -8.63
C THR A 19 -18.84 -10.02 -8.13
N ASP A 20 -17.55 -10.35 -8.14
CA ASP A 20 -17.04 -11.68 -7.78
C ASP A 20 -16.34 -11.71 -6.42
N LYS A 21 -17.13 -11.79 -5.35
CA LYS A 21 -16.66 -11.84 -3.95
C LYS A 21 -16.06 -13.19 -3.54
N ARG A 22 -15.88 -14.14 -4.46
CA ARG A 22 -15.30 -15.47 -4.14
C ARG A 22 -13.78 -15.43 -4.00
N ILE A 23 -13.13 -14.42 -4.58
CA ILE A 23 -11.67 -14.32 -4.68
C ILE A 23 -11.12 -13.39 -3.59
N ILE A 24 -11.81 -12.29 -3.32
CA ILE A 24 -11.47 -11.29 -2.31
C ILE A 24 -12.77 -10.77 -1.71
N ASP A 25 -12.82 -10.65 -0.38
CA ASP A 25 -13.96 -10.05 0.30
C ASP A 25 -13.91 -8.52 0.21
N ASP A 26 -14.98 -7.86 0.64
CA ASP A 26 -15.11 -6.41 0.53
C ASP A 26 -14.05 -5.66 1.34
N VAL A 27 -13.66 -6.18 2.52
CA VAL A 27 -12.70 -5.53 3.44
C VAL A 27 -11.29 -5.61 2.85
N ASP A 28 -10.94 -6.79 2.34
CA ASP A 28 -9.68 -7.01 1.67
C ASP A 28 -9.59 -6.18 0.39
N LEU A 29 -10.68 -6.06 -0.38
CA LEU A 29 -10.74 -5.22 -1.57
C LEU A 29 -10.56 -3.73 -1.23
N THR A 30 -11.23 -3.23 -0.18
CA THR A 30 -11.03 -1.85 0.29
C THR A 30 -9.57 -1.59 0.64
N SER A 31 -8.93 -2.52 1.36
CA SER A 31 -7.50 -2.40 1.73
C SER A 31 -6.60 -2.31 0.50
N VAL A 32 -6.86 -3.14 -0.53
CA VAL A 32 -6.15 -3.10 -1.80
C VAL A 32 -6.36 -1.76 -2.51
N LEU A 33 -7.60 -1.28 -2.59
CA LEU A 33 -7.92 -0.04 -3.29
C LEU A 33 -7.32 1.19 -2.59
N LEU A 34 -7.39 1.26 -1.26
CA LEU A 34 -6.72 2.31 -0.48
C LEU A 34 -5.20 2.27 -0.69
N PHE A 35 -4.61 1.08 -0.67
CA PHE A 35 -3.19 0.94 -0.94
C PHE A 35 -2.79 1.40 -2.35
N LEU A 36 -3.63 1.16 -3.36
CA LEU A 36 -3.33 1.55 -4.74
C LEU A 36 -3.61 3.03 -5.04
N LEU A 37 -4.69 3.59 -4.50
CA LEU A 37 -5.19 4.91 -4.87
C LEU A 37 -4.83 5.99 -3.85
N TYR A 38 -4.93 5.68 -2.55
CA TYR A 38 -4.76 6.66 -1.48
C TYR A 38 -3.29 6.80 -1.05
N VAL A 39 -2.55 5.70 -0.88
CA VAL A 39 -1.15 5.73 -0.42
C VAL A 39 -0.25 6.61 -1.30
N PRO A 40 -0.27 6.53 -2.65
CA PRO A 40 0.55 7.41 -3.48
C PRO A 40 0.21 8.89 -3.29
N LYS A 41 -1.08 9.23 -3.18
CA LYS A 41 -1.56 10.61 -2.96
C LYS A 41 -1.04 11.14 -1.61
N VAL A 42 -1.21 10.39 -0.53
CA VAL A 42 -0.74 10.78 0.81
C VAL A 42 0.78 10.93 0.86
N LEU A 43 1.53 9.91 0.41
CA LEU A 43 2.99 9.95 0.50
C LEU A 43 3.58 11.11 -0.31
N SER A 44 2.94 11.49 -1.43
CA SER A 44 3.36 12.65 -2.20
C SER A 44 3.29 13.96 -1.42
N GLN A 45 2.35 14.09 -0.47
CA GLN A 45 2.24 15.27 0.41
C GLN A 45 3.40 15.34 1.42
N PHE A 46 4.01 14.20 1.73
CA PHE A 46 5.22 14.09 2.55
C PHE A 46 6.51 14.13 1.73
N GLY A 47 6.45 14.49 0.44
CA GLY A 47 7.62 14.52 -0.45
C GLY A 47 8.11 13.14 -0.90
N THR A 48 7.37 12.06 -0.59
CA THR A 48 7.71 10.69 -1.00
C THR A 48 6.88 10.25 -2.19
N THR A 49 7.53 9.99 -3.33
CA THR A 49 6.87 9.44 -4.52
C THR A 49 6.96 7.93 -4.53
N VAL A 50 5.83 7.23 -4.44
CA VAL A 50 5.78 5.77 -4.61
C VAL A 50 6.13 5.42 -6.07
N LYS A 51 7.03 4.46 -6.26
CA LYS A 51 7.43 3.95 -7.59
C LYS A 51 6.84 2.58 -7.91
N GLY A 52 6.52 1.80 -6.89
CA GLY A 52 5.93 0.49 -7.08
C GLY A 52 6.09 -0.37 -5.84
N PHE A 53 5.55 -1.57 -5.93
CA PHE A 53 5.61 -2.54 -4.86
C PHE A 53 5.67 -3.96 -5.41
N THR A 54 6.17 -4.88 -4.61
CA THR A 54 6.15 -6.32 -4.90
C THR A 54 5.76 -7.10 -3.66
N CYS A 55 5.04 -8.20 -3.87
CA CYS A 55 4.72 -9.16 -2.82
C CYS A 55 5.43 -10.48 -3.12
N ARG A 56 6.13 -11.02 -2.12
CA ARG A 56 6.75 -12.34 -2.20
C ARG A 56 6.25 -13.22 -1.06
N GLN A 57 5.81 -14.41 -1.39
CA GLN A 57 5.39 -15.40 -0.40
C GLN A 57 6.42 -16.51 -0.25
N LYS A 58 6.73 -16.89 1.00
CA LYS A 58 7.59 -18.02 1.33
C LYS A 58 7.20 -18.57 2.70
N ASN A 59 7.04 -19.89 2.80
CA ASN A 59 6.76 -20.61 4.05
C ASN A 59 5.57 -20.04 4.86
N GLY A 60 4.46 -19.70 4.18
CA GLY A 60 3.27 -19.14 4.83
C GLY A 60 3.40 -17.68 5.29
N GLN A 61 4.52 -17.02 4.99
CA GLN A 61 4.73 -15.60 5.24
C GLN A 61 4.79 -14.84 3.92
N THR A 62 4.17 -13.66 3.90
CA THR A 62 4.21 -12.70 2.80
C THR A 62 5.08 -11.52 3.20
N LEU A 63 5.98 -11.11 2.31
CA LEU A 63 6.76 -9.88 2.38
C LEU A 63 6.27 -8.93 1.28
N LEU A 64 5.73 -7.78 1.69
CA LEU A 64 5.49 -6.63 0.84
C LEU A 64 6.73 -5.73 0.87
N THR A 65 7.24 -5.39 -0.31
CA THR A 65 8.28 -4.40 -0.50
C THR A 65 7.68 -3.22 -1.23
N VAL A 66 7.67 -2.03 -0.61
CA VAL A 66 7.22 -0.78 -1.25
C VAL A 66 8.44 0.07 -1.51
N LYS A 67 8.57 0.58 -2.74
CA LYS A 67 9.67 1.44 -3.14
C LYS A 67 9.17 2.83 -3.47
N GLY A 68 9.94 3.83 -3.06
CA GLY A 68 9.64 5.22 -3.29
C GLY A 68 10.90 6.07 -3.41
N TRP A 69 10.71 7.35 -3.67
CA TRP A 69 11.78 8.34 -3.76
C TRP A 69 11.41 9.54 -2.90
N GLU A 70 12.36 10.04 -2.12
CA GLU A 70 12.29 11.33 -1.45
C GLU A 70 13.37 12.23 -2.05
N GLY A 71 12.97 13.19 -2.88
CA GLY A 71 13.89 13.92 -3.75
C GLY A 71 14.66 12.97 -4.67
N GLU A 72 15.99 12.93 -4.53
CA GLU A 72 16.89 12.02 -5.26
C GLU A 72 17.24 10.74 -4.47
N THR A 73 16.73 10.60 -3.24
CA THR A 73 17.06 9.44 -2.39
C THR A 73 16.07 8.31 -2.63
N PRO A 74 16.51 7.14 -3.12
CA PRO A 74 15.64 5.98 -3.24
C PRO A 74 15.40 5.37 -1.85
N LEU A 75 14.14 5.04 -1.57
CA LEU A 75 13.66 4.51 -0.30
C LEU A 75 12.90 3.20 -0.49
N VAL A 76 12.95 2.37 0.54
CA VAL A 76 12.23 1.10 0.61
C VAL A 76 11.62 0.88 1.99
N VAL A 77 10.41 0.32 2.00
CA VAL A 77 9.71 -0.16 3.19
C VAL A 77 9.43 -1.65 3.02
N PHE A 78 9.57 -2.40 4.11
CA PHE A 78 9.25 -3.82 4.19
C PHE A 78 8.14 -4.06 5.19
N VAL A 79 7.06 -4.70 4.76
CA VAL A 79 5.94 -5.09 5.63
C VAL A 79 5.72 -6.60 5.50
N THR A 80 5.45 -7.27 6.61
CA THR A 80 5.18 -8.72 6.60
C THR A 80 3.83 -9.06 7.23
N SER A 81 3.18 -10.07 6.66
CA SER A 81 1.89 -10.62 7.10
C SER A 81 1.71 -12.05 6.57
N GLY A 82 0.58 -12.69 6.85
CA GLY A 82 0.25 -14.01 6.30
C GLY A 82 -0.13 -13.95 4.82
N THR A 83 -0.78 -12.87 4.37
CA THR A 83 -1.30 -12.69 3.01
C THR A 83 -0.81 -11.39 2.37
N PRO A 84 -0.87 -11.25 1.02
CA PRO A 84 -0.58 -9.99 0.34
C PRO A 84 -1.44 -8.83 0.83
N VAL A 85 -2.75 -9.07 0.98
CA VAL A 85 -3.68 -8.05 1.46
C VAL A 85 -3.38 -7.68 2.92
N GLY A 86 -3.10 -8.67 3.76
CA GLY A 86 -2.70 -8.41 5.15
C GLY A 86 -1.43 -7.57 5.27
N CYS A 87 -0.52 -7.62 4.28
CA CYS A 87 0.61 -6.69 4.24
C CYS A 87 0.17 -5.27 3.86
N MET A 88 -0.79 -5.11 2.95
CA MET A 88 -1.32 -3.81 2.54
C MET A 88 -2.11 -3.14 3.68
N THR A 89 -2.98 -3.89 4.36
CA THR A 89 -3.69 -3.41 5.55
C THR A 89 -2.69 -2.97 6.63
N ARG A 90 -1.70 -3.82 6.94
CA ARG A 90 -0.66 -3.46 7.91
C ARG A 90 0.17 -2.26 7.48
N PHE A 91 0.41 -2.07 6.19
CA PHE A 91 1.07 -0.87 5.69
C PHE A 91 0.24 0.38 5.98
N LEU A 92 -1.07 0.33 5.74
CA LEU A 92 -1.99 1.44 6.03
C LEU A 92 -2.03 1.75 7.54
N ASP A 93 -2.10 0.72 8.39
CA ASP A 93 -2.06 0.90 9.85
C ASP A 93 -0.75 1.59 10.30
N LEU A 94 0.39 1.13 9.77
CA LEU A 94 1.70 1.73 10.08
C LEU A 94 1.81 3.17 9.55
N LEU A 95 1.18 3.47 8.42
CA LEU A 95 1.14 4.83 7.88
C LEU A 95 0.26 5.74 8.75
N GLU A 96 -0.89 5.26 9.21
CA GLU A 96 -1.81 6.01 10.06
C GLU A 96 -1.20 6.31 11.44
N ASP A 97 -0.51 5.34 12.03
CA ASP A 97 0.13 5.46 13.34
C ASP A 97 1.45 6.25 13.31
N ASP A 98 1.91 6.74 12.15
CA ASP A 98 3.24 7.34 11.95
C ASP A 98 4.39 6.41 12.37
N ARG A 99 4.24 5.11 12.07
CA ARG A 99 5.19 4.03 12.39
C ARG A 99 5.86 3.43 11.16
N LEU A 100 5.59 3.97 9.98
CA LEU A 100 6.14 3.50 8.72
C LEU A 100 7.63 3.86 8.64
N THR A 101 8.51 2.85 8.73
CA THR A 101 9.96 3.08 8.72
C THR A 101 10.55 2.90 7.32
N TRP A 102 10.87 4.01 6.65
CA TRP A 102 11.59 4.00 5.39
C TRP A 102 13.09 3.78 5.61
N SER A 103 13.70 2.99 4.73
CA SER A 103 15.15 2.78 4.68
C SER A 103 15.70 3.19 3.33
N LYS A 104 16.95 3.66 3.26
CA LYS A 104 17.62 3.91 1.98
C LYS A 104 17.72 2.61 1.18
N ASP A 105 17.23 2.63 -0.05
CA ASP A 105 17.28 1.49 -0.95
C ASP A 105 18.65 1.40 -1.60
N ARG A 106 19.36 0.29 -1.34
CA ARG A 106 20.68 0.02 -1.94
C ARG A 106 20.59 -0.51 -3.37
N TYR A 107 19.39 -0.91 -3.80
CA TYR A 107 19.15 -1.52 -5.11
C TYR A 107 17.92 -0.86 -5.77
N PRO A 108 17.95 0.45 -6.05
CA PRO A 108 16.87 1.11 -6.75
C PRO A 108 16.70 0.49 -8.13
N TRP A 109 15.47 0.17 -8.50
CA TRP A 109 15.16 -0.13 -9.89
C TRP A 109 15.17 1.21 -10.61
N ILE A 110 16.07 1.36 -11.58
CA ILE A 110 16.13 2.52 -12.48
C ILE A 110 15.05 2.32 -13.55
#